data_AF-A0A3L7QQ92-F1
#
_entry.id   AF-A0A3L7QQ92-F1
#
_cell.length_a   1.000
_cell.length_b   1.000
_cell.length_c   1.000
_cell.angle_alpha   90.00
_cell.angle_beta   90.00
_cell.angle_gamma   90.00
#
_symmetry.space_group_name_H-M   'P 1'
#
loop_
_entity.id
_entity.type
_entity.pdbx_description
1 polymer ?
#
loop_
_entity_poly.entity_id
_entity_poly.type
_entity_poly.pdbx_seq_one_letter_code
_entity_poly.pdbx_strand_id
1 'polypeptide(L)'
;MTNPNHQLADAIREVTAAVQKALDDGHRSRKIDADDLVEVLLSIADRLDPPVREPNHVQFPCPKCGEVDADRLVWQDDEFVRCSSCGTIYCPGN
;
A
#
# COMPACT_ATOMS: atom_id res chain seq x y z
N MET A 1 1.67 16.36 -15.29
CA MET A 1 1.82 17.35 -14.21
C MET A 1 2.05 16.57 -12.93
N THR A 2 3.24 16.65 -12.36
CA THR A 2 3.58 15.97 -11.10
C THR A 2 2.78 16.61 -9.96
N ASN A 3 2.14 15.79 -9.14
CA ASN A 3 1.35 16.28 -8.01
C ASN A 3 2.30 16.95 -6.98
N PRO A 4 2.04 18.18 -6.52
CA PRO A 4 2.89 18.85 -5.55
C PRO A 4 3.08 18.07 -4.24
N ASN A 5 2.08 17.28 -3.83
CA ASN A 5 2.20 16.39 -2.67
C ASN A 5 3.15 15.22 -2.92
N HIS A 6 3.19 14.69 -4.15
CA HIS A 6 4.11 13.64 -4.56
C HIS A 6 5.56 14.15 -4.51
N GLN A 7 5.81 15.34 -5.05
CA GLN A 7 7.13 15.98 -4.99
C GLN A 7 7.59 16.25 -3.55
N LEU A 8 6.67 16.67 -2.68
CA LEU A 8 6.97 16.88 -1.26
C LEU A 8 7.26 15.56 -0.53
N ALA A 9 6.49 14.50 -0.80
CA ALA A 9 6.72 13.18 -0.22
C ALA A 9 8.08 12.61 -0.64
N ASP A 10 8.47 12.76 -1.90
CA ASP A 10 9.79 12.33 -2.39
C ASP A 10 10.93 13.09 -1.71
N ALA A 11 10.81 14.40 -1.57
CA ALA A 11 11.79 15.20 -0.84
C ALA A 11 11.94 14.74 0.63
N ILE A 12 10.83 14.39 1.28
CA ILE A 12 10.85 13.84 2.66
C ILE A 12 11.54 12.48 2.68
N ARG A 13 11.25 11.58 1.73
CA ARG A 13 11.89 10.27 1.61
C ARG A 13 13.41 10.41 1.39
N GLU A 14 13.84 11.32 0.53
CA GLU A 14 15.26 11.59 0.24
C GLU A 14 16.02 12.08 1.48
N VAL A 15 15.47 13.09 2.18
CA VAL A 15 16.09 13.61 3.42
C VAL A 15 16.15 12.53 4.49
N THR A 16 15.10 11.73 4.62
CA THR A 16 15.03 10.65 5.60
C THR A 16 16.08 9.58 5.32
N ALA A 17 16.26 9.20 4.05
CA ALA A 17 17.31 8.25 3.64
C ALA A 17 18.72 8.80 3.94
N ALA A 18 18.96 10.09 3.75
CA ALA A 18 20.23 10.72 4.09
C ALA A 18 20.50 10.73 5.60
N VAL A 19 19.46 10.94 6.41
CA VAL A 19 19.55 10.87 7.89
C VAL A 19 19.85 9.45 8.34
N GLN A 20 19.16 8.44 7.78
CA GLN A 20 19.41 7.03 8.11
C GLN A 20 20.86 6.65 7.81
N LYS A 21 21.36 7.01 6.63
CA LYS A 21 22.76 6.76 6.26
C LYS A 21 23.75 7.40 7.24
N ALA A 22 23.49 8.64 7.67
CA ALA A 22 24.35 9.32 8.65
C ALA A 22 24.32 8.66 10.05
N LEU A 23 23.21 8.03 10.43
CA LEU A 23 23.10 7.23 11.67
C LEU A 23 23.87 5.92 11.55
N ASP A 24 23.78 5.25 10.40
CA ASP A 24 24.49 3.99 10.12
C ASP A 24 26.00 4.17 10.05
N ASP A 25 26.44 5.27 9.41
CA ASP A 25 27.86 5.64 9.34
C ASP A 25 28.39 6.21 10.69
N GLY A 26 27.57 6.28 11.73
CA GLY A 26 27.96 6.76 13.06
C GLY A 26 28.24 8.28 13.15
N HIS A 27 27.88 9.04 12.11
CA HIS A 27 28.04 10.51 12.07
C HIS A 27 26.99 11.24 12.92
N ARG A 28 25.93 10.54 13.35
CA ARG A 28 24.90 11.04 14.26
C ARG A 28 24.69 10.09 15.44
N SER A 29 24.37 10.66 16.59
CA SER A 29 24.14 9.87 17.80
C SER A 29 22.77 9.21 17.77
N ARG A 30 22.73 7.89 17.99
CA ARG A 30 21.50 7.13 18.26
C ARG A 30 20.94 7.34 19.67
N LYS A 31 21.57 8.21 20.49
CA LYS A 31 21.07 8.53 21.86
C LYS A 31 19.90 9.49 21.87
N ILE A 32 19.74 10.26 20.80
CA ILE A 32 18.46 10.86 20.44
C ILE A 32 17.81 9.76 19.60
N ASP A 33 16.59 9.33 19.93
CA ASP A 33 15.86 8.27 19.22
C ASP A 33 15.56 8.72 17.77
N ALA A 34 16.61 8.81 16.96
CA ALA A 34 16.60 9.37 15.62
C ALA A 34 15.97 8.38 14.63
N ASP A 35 15.93 7.10 15.01
CA ASP A 35 15.16 6.07 14.33
C ASP A 35 13.65 6.36 14.43
N ASP A 36 13.14 6.78 15.60
CA ASP A 36 11.73 7.21 15.74
C ASP A 36 11.42 8.43 14.86
N LEU A 37 12.36 9.38 14.74
CA LEU A 37 12.21 10.52 13.83
C LEU A 37 12.15 10.07 12.37
N VAL A 38 12.96 9.08 11.97
CA VAL A 38 12.90 8.47 10.63
C VAL A 38 11.51 7.86 10.39
N GLU A 39 10.99 7.08 11.34
CA GLU A 39 9.65 6.49 11.21
C GLU A 39 8.55 7.53 11.07
N VAL A 40 8.60 8.62 11.84
CA VAL A 40 7.63 9.72 11.76
C VAL A 40 7.69 10.39 10.39
N LEU A 41 8.89 10.66 9.86
CA LEU A 41 9.05 11.31 8.56
C LEU A 41 8.54 10.43 7.41
N LEU A 42 8.82 9.12 7.44
CA LEU A 42 8.26 8.17 6.47
C LEU A 42 6.73 8.12 6.57
N SER A 43 6.19 8.08 7.78
CA SER A 43 4.74 8.10 8.03
C SER A 43 4.04 9.39 7.54
N ILE A 44 4.77 10.51 7.43
CA ILE A 44 4.26 11.74 6.83
C ILE A 44 4.30 11.61 5.31
N ALA A 45 5.38 11.10 4.73
CA ALA A 45 5.49 10.87 3.29
C ALA A 45 4.37 9.95 2.78
N ASP A 46 4.07 8.87 3.48
CA ASP A 46 2.98 7.94 3.15
C ASP A 46 1.58 8.57 3.25
N ARG A 47 1.39 9.59 4.09
CA ARG A 47 0.12 10.33 4.14
C ARG A 47 -0.01 11.32 2.98
N LEU A 48 1.09 11.94 2.56
CA LEU A 48 1.12 12.91 1.47
C LEU A 48 1.00 12.23 0.10
N ASP A 49 1.60 11.06 -0.03
CA ASP A 49 1.66 10.26 -1.24
C ASP A 49 1.43 8.79 -0.86
N PRO A 50 0.17 8.42 -0.59
CA PRO A 50 -0.16 7.07 -0.17
C PRO A 50 0.24 6.08 -1.27
N PRO A 51 0.72 4.89 -0.89
CA PRO A 51 1.04 3.86 -1.87
C PRO A 51 -0.21 3.62 -2.71
N VAL A 52 -0.05 3.70 -4.03
CA VAL A 52 -1.09 3.30 -4.96
C VAL A 52 -1.33 1.82 -4.67
N ARG A 53 -2.45 1.50 -4.02
CA ARG A 53 -2.93 0.13 -3.98
C ARG A 53 -3.22 -0.22 -5.42
N GLU A 54 -2.33 -0.99 -6.04
CA GLU A 54 -2.66 -1.59 -7.32
C GLU A 54 -4.01 -2.28 -7.12
N PRO A 55 -4.99 -2.07 -8.02
CA PRO A 55 -6.21 -2.86 -7.94
C PRO A 55 -5.75 -4.32 -7.93
N ASN A 56 -6.05 -5.02 -6.83
CA ASN A 56 -5.81 -6.45 -6.72
C ASN A 56 -6.69 -7.12 -7.76
N HIS A 57 -6.22 -7.12 -9.01
CA HIS A 57 -6.94 -7.68 -10.13
C HIS A 57 -6.98 -9.17 -9.88
N VAL A 58 -8.14 -9.65 -9.45
CA VAL A 58 -8.30 -11.08 -9.22
C VAL A 58 -8.19 -11.82 -10.56
N GLN A 59 -7.58 -12.99 -10.54
CA GLN A 59 -7.57 -13.86 -11.73
C GLN A 59 -8.98 -14.33 -12.11
N PHE A 60 -9.92 -14.33 -11.15
CA PHE A 60 -11.25 -14.90 -11.30
C PHE A 60 -12.34 -13.86 -11.00
N PRO A 61 -12.65 -12.97 -11.97
CA PRO A 61 -13.72 -12.00 -11.81
C PRO A 61 -15.09 -12.67 -11.74
N CYS A 62 -16.09 -11.96 -11.22
CA CYS A 62 -17.44 -12.53 -11.12
C CYS A 62 -18.01 -12.82 -12.53
N PRO A 63 -18.40 -14.06 -12.86
CA PRO A 63 -18.85 -14.43 -14.20
C PRO A 63 -20.18 -13.77 -14.60
N LYS A 64 -20.97 -13.28 -13.63
CA LYS A 64 -22.28 -12.68 -13.89
C LYS A 64 -22.23 -11.18 -14.11
N CYS A 65 -21.42 -10.45 -13.33
CA CYS A 65 -21.40 -8.98 -13.35
C CYS A 65 -20.04 -8.38 -13.70
N GLY A 66 -18.99 -9.19 -13.83
CA GLY A 66 -17.65 -8.74 -14.17
C GLY A 66 -16.91 -8.02 -13.03
N GLU A 67 -17.37 -8.13 -11.78
CA GLU A 67 -16.67 -7.57 -10.62
C GLU A 67 -15.24 -8.12 -10.53
N VAL A 68 -14.27 -7.22 -10.39
CA VAL A 68 -12.82 -7.53 -10.34
C VAL A 68 -12.17 -7.08 -9.04
N ASP A 69 -12.89 -6.33 -8.20
CA ASP A 69 -12.40 -5.86 -6.91
C ASP A 69 -12.34 -7.02 -5.92
N ALA A 70 -11.13 -7.41 -5.49
CA ALA A 70 -10.89 -8.48 -4.54
C ALA A 70 -11.66 -8.30 -3.23
N ASP A 71 -11.83 -7.06 -2.75
CA ASP A 71 -12.55 -6.76 -1.51
C ASP A 71 -14.05 -7.07 -1.62
N ARG A 72 -14.58 -7.15 -2.85
CA ARG A 72 -15.98 -7.47 -3.15
C ARG A 72 -16.20 -8.94 -3.49
N LEU A 73 -15.14 -9.72 -3.61
CA LEU A 73 -15.17 -11.15 -3.96
C LEU A 73 -14.79 -11.97 -2.71
N VAL A 74 -15.80 -12.30 -1.92
CA VAL A 74 -15.63 -12.89 -0.59
C VAL A 74 -15.61 -14.41 -0.71
N TRP A 75 -14.53 -15.06 -0.30
CA TRP A 75 -14.45 -16.51 -0.18
C TRP A 75 -15.36 -16.99 0.94
N GLN A 76 -16.25 -17.93 0.62
CA GLN A 76 -17.17 -18.54 1.58
C GLN A 76 -16.54 -19.79 2.21
N ASP A 77 -15.72 -20.50 1.44
CA ASP A 77 -14.95 -21.69 1.80
C ASP A 77 -13.74 -21.80 0.83
N ASP A 78 -13.08 -22.95 0.76
CA ASP A 78 -11.91 -23.17 -0.12
C ASP A 78 -12.29 -23.38 -1.60
N GLU A 79 -13.57 -23.45 -1.95
CA GLU A 79 -14.08 -23.79 -3.29
C GLU A 79 -14.94 -22.69 -3.93
N PHE A 80 -15.65 -21.90 -3.12
CA PHE A 80 -16.66 -20.94 -3.58
C PHE A 80 -16.38 -19.50 -3.16
N VAL A 81 -16.56 -18.60 -4.14
CA VAL A 81 -16.52 -17.15 -3.96
C VAL A 81 -17.91 -16.56 -4.15
N ARG A 82 -18.31 -15.69 -3.24
CA ARG A 82 -19.51 -14.87 -3.33
C ARG A 82 -19.15 -13.45 -3.77
N CYS A 83 -19.73 -13.02 -4.88
CA CYS A 83 -19.68 -11.63 -5.31
C CYS A 83 -20.66 -10.78 -4.49
N SER A 84 -20.14 -9.79 -3.75
CA SER A 84 -20.94 -8.85 -2.96
C SER A 84 -21.73 -7.87 -3.84
N SER A 85 -21.30 -7.60 -5.07
CA SER A 85 -21.97 -6.67 -5.99
C SER A 85 -23.25 -7.23 -6.60
N CYS A 86 -23.31 -8.55 -6.91
CA CYS A 86 -24.49 -9.16 -7.55
C CYS A 86 -25.06 -10.38 -6.82
N GLY A 87 -24.43 -10.81 -5.73
CA GLY A 87 -24.85 -11.96 -4.92
C GLY A 87 -24.52 -13.33 -5.52
N THR A 88 -23.88 -13.40 -6.68
CA THR A 88 -23.53 -14.67 -7.34
C THR A 88 -22.48 -15.42 -6.55
N ILE A 89 -22.73 -16.70 -6.30
CA ILE A 89 -21.75 -17.65 -5.76
C ILE A 89 -21.21 -18.46 -6.94
N TYR A 90 -19.89 -18.53 -7.09
CA TYR A 90 -19.24 -19.22 -8.20
C TYR A 90 -17.95 -19.90 -7.74
N CYS A 91 -17.53 -20.92 -8.48
CA CYS A 91 -16.26 -21.61 -8.29
C CYS A 91 -15.20 -20.94 -9.18
N PRO A 92 -14.20 -20.24 -8.61
CA PRO A 92 -13.12 -19.64 -9.39
C PRO A 92 -12.18 -20.74 -9.93
N GLY A 93 -12.22 -20.99 -11.24
CA GLY A 93 -11.39 -22.01 -11.89
C GLY A 93 -12.10 -22.91 -12.91
N ASN A 94 -13.42 -22.73 -13.09
CA ASN A 94 -14.23 -23.42 -14.10
C ASN A 94 -14.64 -22.49 -15.25
#